data_AF-A0A830F312-F1
#
_entry.id   AF-A0A830F312-F1
#
_cell.length_a   1.000
_cell.length_b   1.000
_cell.length_c   1.000
_cell.angle_alpha   90.00
_cell.angle_beta   90.00
_cell.angle_gamma   90.00
#
_symmetry.space_group_name_H-M   'P 1'
#
loop_
_entity.id
_entity.type
_entity.pdbx_description
1 polymer ?
#
loop_
_entity_poly.entity_id
_entity_poly.type
_entity_poly.pdbx_seq_one_letter_code
_entity_poly.pdbx_strand_id
1 'polypeptide(L)'
;MTYLDFKREAEASSTSWERADPHQALIERQSPIDYVVTLRDGATAHRVTYAAERGARVGYCDCKGFQYRDEDDSPCAHLCVLRKADFIGATSVDGQLIEAGDAVALEATDATETEPELVTDGGREPVEWQAGGQDERTFGQGWTGR
;
A
#
# COMPACT_ATOMS: atom_id res chain seq x y z
N MET A 1 5.31 11.37 7.41
CA MET A 1 4.77 12.11 6.25
C MET A 1 4.67 13.59 6.62
N THR A 2 4.61 14.50 5.64
CA THR A 2 4.51 15.96 5.89
C THR A 2 3.08 16.44 5.64
N TYR A 3 2.59 17.38 6.44
CA TYR A 3 1.30 18.04 6.21
C TYR A 3 1.39 19.01 5.02
N LEU A 4 0.40 18.98 4.14
CA LEU A 4 0.46 19.69 2.85
C LEU A 4 -0.66 20.73 2.72
N ASP A 5 -0.31 21.94 2.31
CA ASP A 5 -1.25 23.02 2.02
C ASP A 5 -1.56 23.14 0.53
N PHE A 6 -2.47 22.27 0.07
CA PHE A 6 -2.98 22.32 -1.30
C PHE A 6 -3.80 23.58 -1.60
N LYS A 7 -4.41 24.19 -0.57
CA LYS A 7 -5.25 25.36 -0.77
C LYS A 7 -4.38 26.55 -1.15
N ARG A 8 -3.24 26.73 -0.50
CA ARG A 8 -2.26 27.78 -0.86
C ARG A 8 -1.82 27.67 -2.31
N GLU A 9 -1.45 26.49 -2.77
CA GLU A 9 -1.03 26.27 -4.17
C GLU A 9 -2.15 26.57 -5.16
N ALA A 10 -3.40 26.20 -4.82
CA ALA A 10 -4.58 26.45 -5.64
C ALA A 10 -4.91 27.95 -5.73
N GLU A 11 -4.87 28.67 -4.61
CA GLU A 11 -5.16 30.11 -4.54
C GLU A 11 -4.05 30.94 -5.20
N ALA A 12 -2.80 30.50 -5.10
CA ALA A 12 -1.66 31.16 -5.74
C ALA A 12 -1.55 30.87 -7.24
N SER A 13 -2.36 29.93 -7.78
CA SER A 13 -2.19 29.38 -9.13
C SER A 13 -0.74 29.03 -9.41
N SER A 14 -0.11 28.30 -8.49
CA SER A 14 1.31 28.00 -8.60
C SER A 14 1.61 27.14 -9.84
N THR A 15 2.84 27.20 -10.34
CA THR A 15 3.29 26.32 -11.42
C THR A 15 3.06 24.84 -11.12
N SER A 16 3.20 24.43 -9.85
CA SER A 16 2.90 23.06 -9.41
C SER A 16 1.42 22.74 -9.56
N TRP A 17 0.54 23.67 -9.19
CA TRP A 17 -0.90 23.52 -9.33
C TRP A 17 -1.35 23.55 -10.78
N GLU A 18 -0.86 24.48 -11.60
CA GLU A 18 -1.27 24.62 -13.00
C GLU A 18 -0.89 23.40 -13.85
N ARG A 19 0.31 22.87 -13.65
CA ARG A 19 0.79 21.67 -14.36
C ARG A 19 0.12 20.38 -13.91
N ALA A 20 -0.54 20.39 -12.75
CA ALA A 20 -1.22 19.22 -12.24
C ALA A 20 -2.55 19.01 -12.97
N ASP A 21 -2.54 18.16 -14.00
CA ASP A 21 -3.75 17.73 -14.70
C ASP A 21 -3.96 16.20 -14.51
N PRO A 22 -4.99 15.80 -13.73
CA PRO A 22 -5.28 14.39 -13.49
C PRO A 22 -5.76 13.63 -14.74
N HIS A 23 -6.25 14.31 -15.78
CA HIS A 23 -6.70 13.64 -17.01
C HIS A 23 -5.56 13.35 -17.99
N GLN A 24 -4.42 14.03 -17.83
CA GLN A 24 -3.24 13.86 -18.68
C GLN A 24 -2.11 13.08 -17.97
N ALA A 25 -2.22 12.88 -16.66
CA ALA A 25 -1.23 12.14 -15.86
C ALA A 25 -1.47 10.63 -15.91
N LEU A 26 -0.39 9.86 -15.86
CA LEU A 26 -0.44 8.43 -15.56
C LEU A 26 -0.36 8.24 -14.04
N ILE A 27 -1.33 7.56 -13.45
CA ILE A 27 -1.41 7.34 -12.00
C ILE A 27 -1.60 5.85 -11.75
N GLU A 28 -0.57 5.20 -11.24
CA GLU A 28 -0.57 3.80 -10.83
C GLU A 28 -0.71 3.72 -9.32
N ARG A 29 -1.64 2.93 -8.81
CA ARG A 29 -1.80 2.72 -7.37
C ARG A 29 -1.00 1.48 -6.95
N GLN A 30 -0.13 1.64 -5.96
CA GLN A 30 0.74 0.57 -5.45
C GLN A 30 0.25 0.03 -4.10
N SER A 31 -0.33 0.90 -3.28
CA SER A 31 -0.90 0.56 -1.98
C SER A 31 -2.11 1.48 -1.70
N PRO A 32 -2.79 1.34 -0.55
CA PRO A 32 -3.85 2.27 -0.17
C PRO A 32 -3.44 3.75 -0.19
N ILE A 33 -2.15 4.06 0.06
CA ILE A 33 -1.61 5.43 0.14
C ILE A 33 -0.41 5.69 -0.79
N ASP A 34 0.16 4.67 -1.42
CA ASP A 34 1.32 4.81 -2.30
C ASP A 34 0.94 4.72 -3.77
N TYR A 35 1.51 5.63 -4.55
CA TYR A 35 1.24 5.82 -5.96
C TYR A 35 2.55 5.99 -6.74
N VAL A 36 2.53 5.62 -8.01
CA VAL A 36 3.52 6.04 -9.00
C VAL A 36 2.84 7.01 -9.96
N VAL A 37 3.38 8.22 -10.06
CA VAL A 37 2.77 9.32 -10.83
C VAL A 37 3.73 9.78 -11.90
N THR A 38 3.25 9.83 -13.14
CA THR A 38 3.95 10.46 -14.28
C THR A 38 3.10 11.61 -14.81
N LEU A 39 3.64 12.82 -14.79
CA LEU A 39 2.98 14.00 -15.36
C LEU A 39 3.15 14.03 -16.88
N ARG A 40 2.21 14.65 -17.59
CA ARG A 40 2.26 14.84 -19.05
C ARG A 40 3.59 15.43 -19.54
N ASP A 41 4.05 16.49 -18.88
CA ASP A 41 5.27 17.20 -19.23
C ASP A 41 6.53 16.62 -18.55
N GLY A 42 6.41 15.46 -17.91
CA GLY A 42 7.48 14.79 -17.17
C GLY A 42 7.87 13.47 -17.84
N ALA A 43 9.16 13.27 -18.07
CA ALA A 43 9.68 11.99 -18.56
C ALA A 43 9.90 10.95 -17.45
N THR A 44 9.80 11.35 -16.18
CA THR A 44 10.16 10.52 -15.02
C THR A 44 8.96 10.31 -14.13
N ALA A 45 8.68 9.04 -13.84
CA ALA A 45 7.70 8.64 -12.84
C ALA A 45 8.28 8.82 -11.43
N HIS A 46 7.46 9.27 -10.49
CA HIS A 46 7.85 9.44 -9.09
C HIS A 46 6.97 8.62 -8.16
N ARG A 47 7.55 8.10 -7.09
CA ARG A 47 6.84 7.49 -5.97
C ARG A 47 6.27 8.61 -5.10
N VAL A 48 4.98 8.48 -4.82
CA VAL A 48 4.21 9.48 -4.09
C VAL A 48 3.41 8.77 -3.03
N THR A 49 3.61 9.16 -1.78
CA THR A 49 2.73 8.77 -0.69
C THR A 49 1.71 9.90 -0.49
N TYR A 50 0.42 9.58 -0.55
CA TYR A 50 -0.69 10.51 -0.39
C TYR A 50 -1.73 9.90 0.54
N ALA A 51 -1.90 10.52 1.71
CA ALA A 51 -2.75 10.01 2.77
C ALA A 51 -3.50 11.15 3.48
N ALA A 52 -4.43 10.78 4.33
CA ALA A 52 -5.10 11.66 5.27
C ALA A 52 -4.71 11.29 6.70
N GLU A 53 -4.42 12.30 7.52
CA GLU A 53 -4.23 12.17 8.95
C GLU A 53 -5.15 13.18 9.65
N ARG A 54 -6.10 12.70 10.46
CA ARG A 54 -7.08 13.54 11.18
C ARG A 54 -7.79 14.55 10.26
N GLY A 55 -8.09 14.14 9.02
CA GLY A 55 -8.75 14.96 8.00
C GLY A 55 -7.84 15.96 7.27
N ALA A 56 -6.59 16.15 7.72
CA ALA A 56 -5.59 16.91 6.97
C ALA A 56 -4.86 16.00 5.97
N ARG A 57 -4.38 16.57 4.86
CA ARG A 57 -3.69 15.77 3.83
C ARG A 57 -2.21 15.78 4.15
N VAL A 58 -1.63 14.60 4.10
CA VAL A 58 -0.21 14.38 4.35
C VAL A 58 0.37 13.64 3.16
N GLY A 59 1.66 13.82 2.93
CA GLY A 59 2.32 13.09 1.86
C GLY A 59 3.82 13.27 1.79
N TYR A 60 4.36 12.65 0.75
CA TYR A 60 5.77 12.68 0.38
C TYR A 60 5.89 12.39 -1.12
N CYS A 61 6.89 12.98 -1.77
CA CYS A 61 7.28 12.64 -3.13
C CYS A 61 8.81 12.66 -3.26
N ASP A 62 9.39 11.72 -4.00
CA ASP A 62 10.84 11.67 -4.22
C ASP A 62 11.36 12.71 -5.24
N CYS A 63 10.47 13.49 -5.87
CA CYS A 63 10.87 14.44 -6.89
C CYS A 63 11.66 15.63 -6.32
N LYS A 64 12.51 16.24 -7.16
CA LYS A 64 13.33 17.40 -6.77
C LYS A 64 12.50 18.62 -6.38
N GLY A 65 11.34 18.81 -7.01
CA GLY A 65 10.41 19.89 -6.66
C GLY A 65 9.86 19.77 -5.24
N PHE A 66 9.69 18.55 -4.73
CA PHE A 66 9.34 18.35 -3.32
C PHE A 66 10.58 18.51 -2.43
N GLN A 67 11.73 17.94 -2.81
CA GLN A 67 12.94 17.98 -1.98
C GLN A 67 13.47 19.40 -1.73
N TYR A 68 13.37 20.29 -2.73
CA TYR A 68 13.94 21.65 -2.70
C TYR A 68 12.87 22.74 -2.71
N ARG A 69 11.70 22.45 -2.16
CA ARG A 69 10.61 23.42 -2.01
C ARG A 69 10.99 24.53 -1.01
N ASP A 70 10.51 25.74 -1.28
CA ASP A 70 10.74 26.91 -0.43
C ASP A 70 9.99 26.78 0.91
N GLU A 71 8.75 26.29 0.89
CA GLU A 71 7.94 26.02 2.08
C GLU A 71 7.74 24.52 2.31
N ASP A 72 7.98 24.05 3.54
CA ASP A 72 7.94 22.62 3.89
C ASP A 72 6.55 21.98 3.69
N ASP A 73 5.48 22.77 3.77
CA ASP A 73 4.11 22.34 3.54
C ASP A 73 3.65 22.48 2.07
N SER A 74 4.50 22.98 1.16
CA SER A 74 4.15 23.10 -0.26
C SER A 74 4.13 21.73 -0.97
N PRO A 75 3.00 21.30 -1.53
CA PRO A 75 2.96 20.09 -2.36
C PRO A 75 3.57 20.33 -3.74
N CYS A 76 4.32 19.34 -4.24
CA CYS A 76 4.79 19.35 -5.62
C CYS A 76 3.65 19.03 -6.60
N ALA A 77 3.88 19.23 -7.90
CA ALA A 77 2.90 18.94 -8.95
C ALA A 77 2.33 17.49 -8.91
N HIS A 78 3.11 16.49 -8.53
CA HIS A 78 2.63 15.10 -8.40
C HIS A 78 1.58 14.95 -7.29
N LEU A 79 1.84 15.54 -6.13
CA LEU A 79 0.88 15.57 -5.02
C LEU A 79 -0.36 16.39 -5.40
N CYS A 80 -0.19 17.51 -6.10
CA CYS A 80 -1.31 18.30 -6.62
C CYS A 80 -2.18 17.50 -7.61
N VAL A 81 -1.59 16.64 -8.45
CA VAL A 81 -2.35 15.74 -9.32
C VAL A 81 -3.20 14.77 -8.52
N LEU A 82 -2.62 14.09 -7.52
CA LEU A 82 -3.38 13.16 -6.67
C LEU A 82 -4.50 13.88 -5.92
N ARG A 83 -4.24 15.09 -5.42
CA ARG A 83 -5.27 15.90 -4.76
C ARG A 83 -6.42 16.28 -5.70
N LYS A 84 -6.13 16.67 -6.93
CA LYS A 84 -7.16 16.99 -7.93
C LYS A 84 -7.94 15.75 -8.35
N ALA A 85 -7.24 14.63 -8.57
CA ALA A 85 -7.83 13.34 -8.90
C ALA A 85 -8.80 12.85 -7.80
N ASP A 86 -8.36 12.90 -6.54
CA ASP A 86 -9.17 12.64 -5.34
C ASP A 86 -10.42 13.53 -5.28
N PHE A 87 -10.26 14.82 -5.56
CA PHE A 87 -11.39 15.76 -5.55
C PHE A 87 -12.45 15.47 -6.62
N ILE A 88 -12.04 15.03 -7.82
CA ILE A 88 -12.96 14.75 -8.94
C ILE A 88 -13.42 13.29 -8.99
N GLY A 89 -12.95 12.43 -8.08
CA GLY A 89 -13.25 11.00 -8.09
C GLY A 89 -12.66 10.26 -9.29
N ALA A 90 -11.45 10.63 -9.72
CA ALA A 90 -10.75 9.95 -10.80
C ALA A 90 -10.21 8.58 -10.37
N THR A 91 -9.94 7.73 -11.35
CA THR A 91 -9.40 6.39 -11.14
C THR A 91 -7.96 6.28 -11.61
N SER A 92 -7.18 5.40 -10.98
CA SER A 92 -5.87 4.96 -11.45
C SER A 92 -5.98 4.22 -12.79
N VAL A 93 -4.83 3.88 -13.38
CA VAL A 93 -4.75 3.08 -14.61
C VAL A 93 -5.40 1.70 -14.44
N ASP A 94 -5.40 1.15 -13.24
CA ASP A 94 -6.03 -0.12 -12.88
C ASP A 94 -7.53 0.00 -12.55
N GLY A 95 -8.11 1.20 -12.72
CA GLY A 95 -9.52 1.46 -12.45
C GLY A 95 -9.88 1.61 -10.97
N GLN A 96 -8.89 1.75 -10.08
CA GLN A 96 -9.13 1.97 -8.65
C GLN A 96 -9.32 3.46 -8.35
N LEU A 97 -10.22 3.81 -7.43
CA LEU A 97 -10.38 5.21 -7.02
C LEU A 97 -9.05 5.76 -6.46
N ILE A 98 -8.72 6.98 -6.87
CA ILE A 98 -7.61 7.73 -6.29
C ILE A 98 -8.17 8.46 -5.08
N GLU A 99 -7.64 8.15 -3.91
CA GLU A 99 -8.11 8.72 -2.65
C GLU A 99 -7.00 8.81 -1.61
N ALA A 100 -7.13 9.75 -0.68
CA ALA A 100 -6.25 9.83 0.48
C ALA A 100 -6.67 8.78 1.52
N GLY A 101 -5.97 7.63 1.55
CA GLY A 101 -6.19 6.62 2.59
C GLY A 101 -5.87 7.15 3.99
N ASP A 102 -6.53 6.62 5.03
CA ASP A 102 -6.28 7.02 6.42
C ASP A 102 -4.97 6.43 6.92
N ALA A 103 -3.98 7.28 7.20
CA ALA A 103 -2.64 6.85 7.61
C ALA A 103 -2.66 6.13 8.98
N VAL A 104 -3.48 6.61 9.91
CA VAL A 104 -3.53 6.08 11.29
C VAL A 104 -4.17 4.69 11.30
N ALA A 105 -5.19 4.48 10.48
CA ALA A 105 -5.82 3.18 10.33
C ALA A 105 -4.84 2.12 9.80
N LEU A 106 -3.96 2.50 8.86
CA LEU A 106 -2.96 1.59 8.31
C LEU A 106 -1.88 1.19 9.34
N GLU A 107 -1.41 2.15 10.15
CA GLU A 107 -0.48 1.85 11.25
C GLU A 107 -1.12 0.94 12.32
N ALA A 108 -2.41 1.12 12.60
CA ALA A 108 -3.13 0.27 13.54
C ALA A 108 -3.31 -1.17 13.03
N THR A 109 -3.47 -1.38 11.72
CA THR A 109 -3.56 -2.73 11.14
C THR A 109 -2.22 -3.46 11.17
N ASP A 110 -1.11 -2.76 10.93
CA ASP A 110 0.25 -3.32 11.00
C ASP A 110 0.61 -3.75 12.44
N ALA A 111 0.14 -3.00 13.44
CA ALA A 111 0.29 -3.33 14.86
C ALA A 111 -0.53 -4.55 15.33
N THR A 112 -1.44 -5.09 14.50
CA THR A 112 -2.29 -6.24 14.85
C THR A 112 -1.86 -7.57 14.25
N GLU A 113 -0.69 -7.65 13.60
CA GLU A 113 0.02 -8.92 13.47
C GLU A 113 0.43 -9.38 14.88
N THR A 114 -0.51 -10.06 15.55
CA THR A 114 -0.28 -10.74 16.82
C THR A 114 0.88 -11.69 16.59
N GLU A 115 1.96 -11.48 17.35
CA GLU A 115 3.10 -12.37 17.42
C GLU A 115 2.58 -13.82 17.40
N PRO A 116 3.00 -14.69 16.46
CA PRO A 116 2.58 -16.08 16.50
C PRO A 116 2.95 -16.59 17.89
N GLU A 117 1.97 -17.01 18.68
CA GLU A 117 2.20 -17.48 20.04
C GLU A 117 3.32 -18.52 19.97
N LEU A 118 4.49 -18.17 20.53
CA LEU A 118 5.61 -19.08 20.69
C LEU A 118 5.16 -20.16 21.67
N VAL A 119 4.50 -21.19 21.13
CA VAL A 119 4.22 -22.44 21.83
C VAL A 119 5.56 -23.13 22.01
N THR A 120 6.11 -22.98 23.20
CA THR A 120 7.20 -23.82 23.70
C THR A 120 6.63 -25.22 23.95
N ASP A 121 7.01 -26.19 23.13
CA ASP A 121 6.80 -27.63 23.37
C ASP A 121 7.61 -28.07 24.60
N GLY A 122 7.13 -27.69 25.78
CA GLY A 122 7.68 -28.09 27.06
C GLY A 122 7.46 -29.58 27.31
N GLY A 123 8.39 -30.39 26.80
CA GLY A 123 8.89 -31.65 27.37
C GLY A 123 7.88 -32.71 27.86
N ARG A 124 7.80 -33.82 27.12
CA ARG A 124 7.48 -35.14 27.71
C ARG A 124 8.30 -36.26 27.05
N GLU A 125 9.33 -36.68 27.79
CA GLU A 125 10.03 -37.98 27.89
C GLU A 125 10.25 -38.84 26.62
N PRO A 126 11.45 -39.45 26.46
CA PRO A 126 11.73 -40.34 25.33
C PRO A 126 11.00 -41.68 25.48
N VAL A 127 10.09 -41.99 24.56
CA VAL A 127 9.65 -43.37 24.33
C VAL A 127 10.58 -44.05 23.35
N GLU A 128 11.28 -45.05 23.88
CA GLU A 128 12.25 -45.93 23.27
C GLU A 128 11.66 -46.63 22.02
N TRP A 129 12.37 -46.56 20.90
CA TRP A 129 12.03 -47.29 19.69
C TRP A 129 12.42 -48.76 19.87
N GLN A 130 11.43 -49.63 20.05
CA GLN A 130 11.59 -51.06 19.79
C GLN A 130 11.10 -51.36 18.37
N ALA A 131 12.06 -51.57 17.48
CA ALA A 131 11.83 -52.22 16.19
C ALA A 131 11.74 -53.74 16.42
N GLY A 132 10.69 -54.38 15.91
CA GLY A 132 10.66 -55.84 15.85
C GLY A 132 9.31 -56.44 15.46
N GLY A 133 9.28 -57.09 14.29
CA GLY A 133 8.64 -58.41 14.18
C GLY A 133 7.26 -58.47 13.51
N GLN A 134 7.21 -59.30 12.48
CA GLN A 134 6.05 -59.79 11.73
C GLN A 134 5.01 -60.51 12.61
N ASP A 135 3.73 -60.51 12.21
CA ASP A 135 3.01 -61.73 11.80
C ASP A 135 1.60 -61.46 11.21
N GLU A 136 1.20 -62.40 10.36
CA GLU A 136 0.05 -62.48 9.48
C GLU A 136 -1.30 -62.57 10.19
N ARG A 137 -2.34 -61.86 9.73
CA ARG A 137 -3.72 -62.39 9.73
C ARG A 137 -4.54 -61.97 8.51
N THR A 138 -4.88 -63.00 7.74
CA THR A 138 -5.72 -63.06 6.55
C THR A 138 -7.16 -62.59 6.79
N PHE A 139 -7.72 -61.84 5.85
CA PHE A 139 -9.14 -61.93 5.47
C PHE A 139 -9.25 -61.88 3.94
N GLY A 140 -9.55 -63.02 3.32
CA GLY A 140 -10.14 -63.08 1.98
C GLY A 140 -11.64 -62.75 2.04
N GLN A 141 -12.42 -62.67 0.97
CA GLN A 141 -12.24 -62.95 -0.45
C GLN A 141 -13.33 -62.20 -1.24
N GLY A 142 -13.09 -61.92 -2.53
CA GLY A 142 -14.07 -61.94 -3.63
C GLY A 142 -15.20 -60.89 -3.66
N TRP A 143 -15.76 -60.44 -4.79
CA TRP A 143 -15.75 -60.91 -6.19
C TRP A 143 -16.34 -59.80 -7.10
N THR A 144 -15.78 -59.66 -8.32
CA THR A 144 -16.36 -59.31 -9.65
C THR A 144 -17.54 -58.31 -9.76
N GLY A 145 -17.58 -57.30 -10.65
CA GLY A 145 -17.09 -57.19 -12.02
C GLY A 145 -18.26 -57.00 -13.00
N ARG A 146 -18.34 -55.86 -13.69
CA ARG A 146 -18.63 -55.69 -15.13
C ARG A 146 -18.61 -54.20 -15.49
#